data_AF-A0AAD6R164-F1
#
_entry.id   AF-A0AAD6R164-F1
#
_cell.length_a   1.000
_cell.length_b   1.000
_cell.length_c   1.000
_cell.angle_alpha   90.00
_cell.angle_beta   90.00
_cell.angle_gamma   90.00
#
_symmetry.space_group_name_H-M   'P 1'
#
loop_
_entity.id
_entity.type
_entity.pdbx_description
1 polymer ?
#
loop_
_entity_poly.entity_id
_entity_poly.type
_entity_poly.pdbx_seq_one_letter_code
_entity_poly.pdbx_strand_id
1 'polypeptide(L)'
;MRVEEKAKYTKQSRELWDSYLSTAPARIPKPRKQTKLVTRCSPGRLFNVLQRLSPEQNAAVKSMGFGSLLGLRCRTLRRSLCLWLLERFNTAGCSLEICGVCIPLSPRDVEIVLGLAASGKDVINSGPDDLIVDLRRSYNATNHGISVRLLEERLTAPEAGEDFKRSFVLYALGTLLSPTARLDVSPSFLHFLTNMDAVHQYNWGKFLLDRLVREVSRFHQGKQRAVGGCLLFLQLFYYESISVGGSHSSNSSVVPCLSSWGEEEISEREKRQRELGGYGFGEVICKDRCTGLEFSESRGQLDGSSEGKISSGVNHDSVFEQQANQTNVPSLLTSNDVLCGNMEVGTESASTLCQNKEYDCNGTLNCVDDVIPEETCIFSPHACPLLDCNFTGSSEQLSLHFSSKHWDCGRRFRYNIPLSVSLGVNEQFLVLQAEEDGVLFLLGKGIESLGNTVIVTCIGPSSSQDRFLYDVVASRGVSSLRLKSLTECFPGRVEGLPPVDFLLIPFPFLGPSGQLDLEVCIWSSTELGADCT
;
A
#
# COMPACT_ATOMS: atom_id res chain seq x y z
N MET A 1 14.22 50.68 -25.56
CA MET A 1 14.46 50.16 -24.20
C MET A 1 15.64 49.21 -24.26
N ARG A 2 16.75 49.58 -23.63
CA ARG A 2 18.03 48.85 -23.75
C ARG A 2 17.93 47.52 -22.99
N VAL A 3 18.65 46.49 -23.44
CA VAL A 3 18.62 45.13 -22.85
C VAL A 3 18.90 45.15 -21.34
N GLU A 4 19.74 46.09 -20.89
CA GLU A 4 20.09 46.31 -19.49
C GLU A 4 18.92 46.83 -18.63
N GLU A 5 18.01 47.63 -19.20
CA GLU A 5 16.82 48.11 -18.48
C GLU A 5 15.85 46.95 -18.23
N LYS A 6 15.66 46.07 -19.22
CA LYS A 6 14.81 44.87 -19.06
C LYS A 6 15.34 43.93 -17.99
N ALA A 7 16.66 43.78 -17.87
CA ALA A 7 17.28 42.94 -16.85
C ALA A 7 17.00 43.48 -15.43
N LYS A 8 17.06 44.80 -15.23
CA LYS A 8 16.71 45.44 -13.93
C LYS A 8 15.25 45.19 -13.55
N TYR A 9 14.30 45.41 -14.47
CA TYR A 9 12.88 45.17 -14.20
C TYR A 9 12.59 43.69 -13.89
N THR A 10 13.27 42.76 -14.57
CA THR A 10 13.09 41.32 -14.35
C THR A 10 13.60 40.90 -12.97
N LYS A 11 14.74 41.44 -12.53
CA LYS A 11 15.31 41.19 -11.20
C LYS A 11 14.40 41.74 -10.10
N GLN A 12 13.96 42.99 -10.25
CA GLN A 12 13.10 43.66 -9.28
C GLN A 12 11.71 42.99 -9.17
N SER A 13 11.17 42.47 -10.28
CA SER A 13 9.92 41.71 -10.27
C SER A 13 10.07 40.37 -9.54
N ARG A 14 11.21 39.68 -9.67
CA ARG A 14 11.48 38.43 -8.94
C ARG A 14 11.62 38.67 -7.43
N GLU A 15 12.36 39.71 -7.04
CA GLU A 15 12.53 40.07 -5.63
C GLU A 15 11.19 40.43 -4.95
N LEU A 16 10.30 41.14 -5.67
CA LEU A 16 8.94 41.41 -5.19
C LEU A 16 8.08 40.14 -5.10
N TRP A 17 8.25 39.20 -6.02
CA TRP A 17 7.57 37.91 -6.00
C TRP A 17 8.05 37.03 -4.82
N ASP A 18 9.35 36.99 -4.57
CA ASP A 18 9.94 36.21 -3.47
C ASP A 18 9.57 36.81 -2.11
N SER A 19 9.52 38.14 -2.01
CA SER A 19 9.00 38.86 -0.84
C SER A 19 7.52 38.56 -0.58
N TYR A 20 6.69 38.50 -1.63
CA TYR A 20 5.28 38.13 -1.52
C TYR A 20 5.09 36.67 -1.07
N LEU A 21 5.90 35.75 -1.61
CA LEU A 21 5.85 34.33 -1.22
C LEU A 21 6.30 34.12 0.24
N SER A 22 7.27 34.90 0.71
CA SER A 22 7.81 34.79 2.08
C SER A 22 6.88 35.42 3.14
N THR A 23 6.02 36.35 2.75
CA THR A 23 5.09 37.06 3.66
C THR A 23 3.65 36.57 3.58
N ALA A 24 3.32 35.75 2.57
CA ALA A 24 1.99 35.18 2.44
C ALA A 24 1.80 34.01 3.43
N PRO A 25 0.78 34.03 4.31
CA PRO A 25 0.50 32.91 5.20
C PRO A 25 0.19 31.65 4.38
N ALA A 26 0.73 30.51 4.82
CA ALA A 26 0.48 29.19 4.22
C ALA A 26 -1.03 28.92 4.18
N ARG A 27 -1.63 29.00 2.99
CA ARG A 27 -3.05 28.72 2.81
C ARG A 27 -3.25 27.22 2.94
N ILE A 28 -3.80 26.78 4.06
CA ILE A 28 -4.39 25.44 4.20
C ILE A 28 -5.46 25.31 3.08
N PRO A 29 -5.34 24.36 2.14
CA PRO A 29 -6.34 24.15 1.11
C PRO A 29 -7.66 23.79 1.79
N LYS A 30 -8.62 24.72 1.83
CA LYS A 30 -9.98 24.39 2.27
C LYS A 30 -10.53 23.33 1.30
N PRO A 31 -11.07 22.19 1.79
CA PRO A 31 -11.72 21.22 0.92
C PRO A 31 -12.89 21.92 0.22
N ARG A 32 -12.74 22.12 -1.10
CA ARG A 32 -13.78 22.77 -1.90
C ARG A 32 -14.88 21.75 -2.16
N LYS A 33 -16.04 21.91 -1.50
CA LYS A 33 -17.26 21.18 -1.84
C LYS A 33 -17.66 21.52 -3.29
N GLN A 34 -17.30 20.67 -4.24
CA GLN A 34 -17.59 20.90 -5.66
C GLN A 34 -18.96 20.31 -5.98
N THR A 35 -19.94 21.16 -6.28
CA THR A 35 -21.33 20.73 -6.57
C THR A 35 -21.50 20.08 -7.95
N LYS A 36 -20.50 20.17 -8.83
CA LYS A 36 -20.55 19.59 -10.18
C LYS A 36 -19.21 18.96 -10.58
N LEU A 37 -19.23 17.66 -10.86
CA LEU A 37 -18.07 16.91 -11.33
C LEU A 37 -17.64 17.41 -12.70
N VAL A 38 -16.37 17.76 -12.85
CA VAL A 38 -15.74 17.97 -14.15
C VAL A 38 -14.74 16.83 -14.35
N THR A 39 -14.87 16.09 -15.45
CA THR A 39 -13.95 14.99 -15.80
C THR A 39 -13.86 14.87 -17.32
N ARG A 40 -12.77 14.27 -17.81
CA ARG A 40 -12.58 13.90 -19.21
C ARG A 40 -12.83 12.42 -19.48
N CYS A 41 -13.04 11.62 -18.43
CA CYS A 41 -13.50 10.25 -18.56
C CYS A 41 -14.85 10.23 -19.31
N SER A 42 -14.89 9.58 -20.47
CA SER A 42 -16.02 9.61 -21.40
C SER A 42 -16.19 8.25 -22.08
N PRO A 43 -16.91 7.32 -21.42
CA PRO A 43 -17.23 6.01 -21.99
C PRO A 43 -17.95 6.12 -23.34
N GLY A 44 -18.89 7.05 -23.46
CA GLY A 44 -19.64 7.28 -24.70
C GLY A 44 -18.77 7.64 -25.92
N ARG A 45 -17.67 8.37 -25.73
CA ARG A 45 -16.74 8.66 -26.84
C ARG A 45 -16.05 7.39 -27.34
N LEU A 46 -15.53 6.57 -26.42
CA LEU A 46 -14.95 5.28 -26.77
C LEU A 46 -16.00 4.35 -27.40
N PHE A 47 -17.18 4.23 -26.80
CA PHE A 47 -18.29 3.46 -27.33
C PHE A 47 -18.57 3.78 -28.80
N ASN A 48 -18.70 5.06 -29.16
CA ASN A 48 -18.98 5.49 -30.53
C ASN A 48 -17.87 5.11 -31.53
N VAL A 49 -16.62 5.06 -31.10
CA VAL A 49 -15.52 4.55 -31.93
C VAL A 49 -15.65 3.03 -32.10
N LEU A 50 -15.88 2.29 -31.01
CA LEU A 50 -15.98 0.83 -31.04
C LEU A 50 -17.07 0.33 -32.00
N GLN A 51 -18.21 1.03 -32.08
CA GLN A 51 -19.30 0.68 -32.99
C GLN A 51 -18.96 0.80 -34.48
N ARG A 52 -17.88 1.51 -34.83
CA ARG A 52 -17.48 1.77 -36.22
C ARG A 52 -16.30 0.92 -36.68
N LEU A 53 -15.71 0.11 -35.78
CA LEU A 53 -14.52 -0.68 -36.10
C LEU A 53 -14.86 -1.85 -37.01
N SER A 54 -13.99 -2.09 -38.00
CA SER A 54 -14.06 -3.28 -38.86
C SER A 54 -13.73 -4.57 -38.09
N PRO A 55 -14.06 -5.76 -38.63
CA PRO A 55 -13.63 -7.04 -38.04
C PRO A 55 -12.11 -7.14 -37.85
N GLU A 56 -11.30 -6.64 -38.79
CA GLU A 56 -9.84 -6.62 -38.73
C GLU A 56 -9.34 -5.68 -37.63
N GLN A 57 -9.96 -4.49 -37.51
CA GLN A 57 -9.67 -3.55 -36.43
C GLN A 57 -10.03 -4.12 -35.05
N ASN A 58 -11.16 -4.83 -34.95
CA ASN A 58 -11.53 -5.55 -33.74
C ASN A 58 -10.52 -6.65 -33.38
N ALA A 59 -10.02 -7.39 -34.38
CA ALA A 59 -8.94 -8.36 -34.18
C ALA A 59 -7.65 -7.68 -33.70
N ALA A 60 -7.30 -6.52 -34.26
CA ALA A 60 -6.16 -5.72 -33.82
C ALA A 60 -6.30 -5.26 -32.36
N VAL A 61 -7.49 -4.77 -31.96
CA VAL A 61 -7.79 -4.39 -30.55
C VAL A 61 -7.61 -5.58 -29.61
N LYS A 62 -8.11 -6.77 -29.99
CA LYS A 62 -7.91 -8.01 -29.24
C LYS A 62 -6.43 -8.37 -29.12
N SER A 63 -5.66 -8.28 -30.21
CA SER A 63 -4.23 -8.62 -30.22
C SER A 63 -3.38 -7.75 -29.30
N MET A 64 -3.82 -6.53 -28.98
CA MET A 64 -3.12 -5.62 -28.07
C MET A 64 -3.47 -5.83 -26.58
N GLY A 65 -4.35 -6.77 -26.26
CA GLY A 65 -4.83 -6.98 -24.88
C GLY A 65 -5.99 -6.07 -24.46
N PHE A 66 -6.62 -5.34 -25.39
CA PHE A 66 -7.77 -4.46 -25.12
C PHE A 66 -9.11 -5.04 -25.59
N GLY A 67 -9.16 -6.34 -25.91
CA GLY A 67 -10.33 -7.01 -26.47
C GLY A 67 -11.60 -6.89 -25.63
N SER A 68 -11.46 -6.83 -24.30
CA SER A 68 -12.58 -6.64 -23.37
C SER A 68 -13.36 -5.34 -23.60
N LEU A 69 -12.67 -4.27 -24.03
CA LEU A 69 -13.28 -2.96 -24.26
C LEU A 69 -14.32 -3.00 -25.39
N LEU A 70 -14.21 -3.94 -26.31
CA LEU A 70 -15.21 -4.16 -27.37
C LEU A 70 -16.60 -4.50 -26.80
N GLY A 71 -16.65 -5.05 -25.57
CA GLY A 71 -17.88 -5.34 -24.84
C GLY A 71 -18.45 -4.14 -24.06
N LEU A 72 -17.89 -2.93 -24.21
CA LEU A 72 -18.40 -1.74 -23.53
C LEU A 72 -19.86 -1.44 -23.90
N ARG A 73 -20.75 -1.46 -22.92
CA ARG A 73 -22.17 -1.07 -23.08
C ARG A 73 -22.55 0.23 -22.35
N CYS A 74 -21.83 0.57 -21.29
CA CYS A 74 -22.04 1.80 -20.52
C CYS A 74 -21.56 3.02 -21.31
N ARG A 75 -22.45 3.97 -21.61
CA ARG A 75 -22.13 5.19 -22.38
C ARG A 75 -22.03 6.41 -21.45
N THR A 76 -22.75 6.39 -20.34
CA THR A 76 -22.87 7.54 -19.44
C THR A 76 -22.18 7.32 -18.09
N LEU A 77 -21.44 8.35 -17.65
CA LEU A 77 -20.98 8.43 -16.26
C LEU A 77 -22.03 9.09 -15.38
N ARG A 78 -22.40 8.40 -14.31
CA ARG A 78 -23.29 8.88 -13.25
C ARG A 78 -22.48 9.80 -12.34
N ARG A 79 -22.47 11.08 -12.69
CA ARG A 79 -21.60 12.11 -12.06
C ARG A 79 -21.82 12.25 -10.56
N SER A 80 -23.06 12.10 -10.09
CA SER A 80 -23.40 12.12 -8.65
C SER A 80 -22.76 10.95 -7.91
N LEU A 81 -22.86 9.73 -8.45
CA LEU A 81 -22.19 8.55 -7.89
C LEU A 81 -20.67 8.72 -7.91
N CYS A 82 -20.11 9.17 -9.04
CA CYS A 82 -18.67 9.39 -9.13
C CYS A 82 -18.16 10.40 -8.10
N LEU A 83 -18.86 11.52 -7.88
CA LEU A 83 -18.51 12.47 -6.81
C LEU A 83 -18.56 11.83 -5.42
N TRP A 84 -19.65 11.10 -5.15
CA TRP A 84 -19.84 10.42 -3.88
C TRP A 84 -18.73 9.39 -3.61
N LEU A 85 -18.29 8.65 -4.64
CA LEU A 85 -17.16 7.72 -4.55
C LEU A 85 -15.84 8.46 -4.33
N LEU A 86 -15.61 9.57 -5.03
CA LEU A 86 -14.40 10.37 -4.87
C LEU A 86 -14.26 10.97 -3.47
N GLU A 87 -15.36 11.36 -2.83
CA GLU A 87 -15.37 11.83 -1.43
C GLU A 87 -14.98 10.73 -0.43
N ARG A 88 -15.08 9.46 -0.84
CA ARG A 88 -14.85 8.26 -0.02
C ARG A 88 -13.64 7.44 -0.46
N PHE A 89 -12.86 7.96 -1.41
CA PHE A 89 -11.69 7.28 -1.94
C PHE A 89 -10.46 7.63 -1.10
N ASN A 90 -9.91 6.64 -0.42
CA ASN A 90 -8.64 6.76 0.28
C ASN A 90 -7.48 6.51 -0.69
N THR A 91 -6.74 7.58 -1.01
CA THR A 91 -5.59 7.50 -1.92
C THR A 91 -4.35 6.85 -1.31
N ALA A 92 -4.20 6.84 0.03
CA ALA A 92 -3.07 6.19 0.70
C ALA A 92 -3.26 4.66 0.75
N GLY A 93 -4.47 4.20 1.10
CA GLY A 93 -4.81 2.78 1.16
C GLY A 93 -5.35 2.17 -0.14
N CYS A 94 -5.46 2.96 -1.22
CA CYS A 94 -6.14 2.57 -2.46
C CYS A 94 -7.49 1.89 -2.21
N SER A 95 -8.35 2.51 -1.40
CA SER A 95 -9.59 1.89 -0.93
C SER A 95 -10.80 2.82 -1.01
N LEU A 96 -11.99 2.26 -0.98
CA LEU A 96 -13.26 2.96 -0.89
C LEU A 96 -13.94 2.68 0.44
N GLU A 97 -14.34 3.72 1.16
CA GLU A 97 -15.15 3.59 2.37
C GLU A 97 -16.64 3.62 2.04
N ILE A 98 -17.26 2.44 1.96
CA ILE A 98 -18.68 2.27 1.58
C ILE A 98 -19.39 1.46 2.65
N CYS A 99 -20.57 1.90 3.09
CA CYS A 99 -21.35 1.25 4.15
C CYS A 99 -20.57 1.06 5.48
N GLY A 100 -19.60 1.94 5.77
CA GLY A 100 -18.72 1.81 6.95
C GLY A 100 -17.64 0.72 6.82
N VAL A 101 -17.51 0.11 5.64
CA VAL A 101 -16.51 -0.91 5.32
C VAL A 101 -15.44 -0.30 4.41
N CYS A 102 -14.17 -0.57 4.72
CA CYS A 102 -13.05 -0.24 3.86
C CYS A 102 -12.90 -1.33 2.79
N ILE A 103 -13.16 -1.00 1.52
CA ILE A 103 -13.07 -1.93 0.40
C ILE A 103 -11.78 -1.62 -0.37
N PRO A 104 -10.72 -2.46 -0.30
CA PRO A 104 -9.49 -2.24 -1.04
C PRO A 104 -9.68 -2.46 -2.55
N LEU A 105 -9.01 -1.63 -3.35
CA LEU A 105 -8.94 -1.78 -4.81
C LEU A 105 -7.56 -2.30 -5.18
N SER A 106 -7.53 -3.28 -6.06
CA SER A 106 -6.32 -3.92 -6.56
C SER A 106 -6.31 -3.97 -8.09
N PRO A 107 -5.15 -4.21 -8.73
CA PRO A 107 -5.09 -4.45 -10.18
C PRO A 107 -6.03 -5.57 -10.63
N ARG A 108 -6.26 -6.60 -9.79
CA ARG A 108 -7.18 -7.70 -10.08
C ARG A 108 -8.63 -7.24 -10.18
N ASP A 109 -9.02 -6.21 -9.43
CA ASP A 109 -10.35 -5.62 -9.56
C ASP A 109 -10.53 -4.93 -10.92
N VAL A 110 -9.48 -4.30 -11.44
CA VAL A 110 -9.49 -3.71 -12.78
C VAL A 110 -9.66 -4.80 -13.84
N GLU A 111 -9.03 -5.95 -13.66
CA GLU A 111 -9.20 -7.10 -14.56
C GLU A 111 -10.61 -7.69 -14.51
N ILE A 112 -11.17 -7.86 -13.32
CA ILE A 112 -12.55 -8.36 -13.17
C ILE A 112 -13.56 -7.37 -13.77
N VAL A 113 -13.38 -6.08 -13.51
CA VAL A 113 -14.34 -5.05 -13.92
C VAL A 113 -14.19 -4.68 -15.40
N LEU A 114 -12.98 -4.44 -15.90
CA LEU A 114 -12.71 -3.93 -17.24
C LEU A 114 -12.06 -4.96 -18.18
N GLY A 115 -11.58 -6.10 -17.68
CA GLY A 115 -10.90 -7.13 -18.49
C GLY A 115 -9.48 -6.75 -18.90
N LEU A 116 -8.85 -5.81 -18.20
CA LEU A 116 -7.46 -5.40 -18.44
C LEU A 116 -6.51 -6.22 -17.57
N ALA A 117 -5.42 -6.74 -18.15
CA ALA A 117 -4.48 -7.61 -17.44
C ALA A 117 -3.96 -7.00 -16.13
N ALA A 118 -4.08 -7.73 -15.02
CA ALA A 118 -3.58 -7.34 -13.69
C ALA A 118 -2.13 -7.79 -13.41
N SER A 119 -1.51 -8.47 -14.36
CA SER A 119 -0.15 -9.00 -14.29
C SER A 119 0.60 -8.68 -15.60
N GLY A 120 1.91 -8.87 -15.59
CA GLY A 120 2.78 -8.55 -16.72
C GLY A 120 3.81 -7.47 -16.39
N LYS A 121 4.40 -6.89 -17.43
CA LYS A 121 5.45 -5.86 -17.32
C LYS A 121 4.86 -4.52 -16.93
N ASP A 122 5.60 -3.73 -16.15
CA ASP A 122 5.19 -2.37 -15.84
C ASP A 122 5.21 -1.47 -17.08
N VAL A 123 4.21 -0.59 -17.19
CA VAL A 123 4.13 0.40 -18.27
C VAL A 123 5.07 1.57 -17.94
N ILE A 124 6.18 1.65 -18.65
CA ILE A 124 7.14 2.75 -18.53
C ILE A 124 6.78 3.84 -19.55
N ASN A 125 6.28 4.98 -19.07
CA ASN A 125 5.87 6.12 -19.90
C ASN A 125 6.90 7.26 -19.87
N SER A 126 8.18 6.93 -19.75
CA SER A 126 9.29 7.87 -19.69
C SER A 126 10.46 7.33 -20.50
N GLY A 127 11.16 8.22 -21.20
CA GLY A 127 12.38 7.86 -21.90
C GLY A 127 13.00 9.07 -22.60
N PRO A 128 14.13 8.87 -23.27
CA PRO A 128 14.75 9.89 -24.10
C PRO A 128 13.81 10.37 -25.23
N ASP A 129 13.75 11.69 -25.44
CA ASP A 129 12.84 12.32 -26.40
C ASP A 129 13.15 11.93 -27.86
N ASP A 130 14.42 11.65 -28.16
CA ASP A 130 14.93 11.18 -29.47
C ASP A 130 14.26 9.87 -29.91
N LEU A 131 13.97 8.94 -28.98
CA LEU A 131 13.30 7.67 -29.29
C LEU A 131 11.87 7.84 -29.83
N ILE A 132 11.24 8.99 -29.57
CA ILE A 132 9.86 9.26 -29.97
C ILE A 132 9.73 10.43 -30.95
N VAL A 133 10.83 11.00 -31.47
CA VAL A 133 10.78 12.18 -32.35
C VAL A 133 9.85 11.98 -33.55
N ASP A 134 9.95 10.84 -34.23
CA ASP A 134 9.13 10.56 -35.42
C ASP A 134 7.66 10.38 -35.05
N LEU A 135 7.36 9.70 -33.93
CA LEU A 135 6.01 9.59 -33.40
C LEU A 135 5.45 10.97 -32.99
N ARG A 136 6.27 11.82 -32.36
CA ARG A 136 5.85 13.18 -31.99
C ARG A 136 5.51 14.00 -33.22
N ARG A 137 6.28 13.89 -34.31
CA ARG A 137 5.98 14.53 -35.59
C ARG A 137 4.68 13.96 -36.19
N SER A 138 4.54 12.63 -36.23
CA SER A 138 3.37 11.94 -36.81
C SER A 138 2.05 12.26 -36.10
N TYR A 139 2.08 12.43 -34.77
CA TYR A 139 0.89 12.71 -33.95
C TYR A 139 0.68 14.21 -33.68
N ASN A 140 1.44 15.09 -34.34
CA ASN A 140 1.44 16.53 -34.07
C ASN A 140 1.56 16.83 -32.56
N ALA A 141 2.40 16.07 -31.85
CA ALA A 141 2.52 16.11 -30.41
C ALA A 141 3.27 17.37 -29.98
N THR A 142 2.54 18.32 -29.42
CA THR A 142 3.11 19.57 -28.88
C THR A 142 3.31 19.47 -27.37
N ASN A 143 3.85 20.54 -26.76
CA ASN A 143 3.87 20.67 -25.29
C ASN A 143 2.47 20.73 -24.67
N HIS A 144 1.44 21.02 -25.47
CA HIS A 144 0.04 20.98 -25.03
C HIS A 144 -0.51 19.55 -24.98
N GLY A 145 0.01 18.66 -25.83
CA GLY A 145 -0.31 17.24 -25.90
C GLY A 145 -0.68 16.77 -27.31
N ILE A 146 -1.28 15.59 -27.39
CA ILE A 146 -1.85 15.01 -28.62
C ILE A 146 -3.37 15.19 -28.58
N SER A 147 -3.92 15.84 -29.59
CA SER A 147 -5.36 16.14 -29.66
C SER A 147 -6.20 14.85 -29.72
N VAL A 148 -7.17 14.72 -28.82
CA VAL A 148 -8.12 13.58 -28.86
C VAL A 148 -9.00 13.62 -30.12
N ARG A 149 -9.23 14.80 -30.72
CA ARG A 149 -9.95 14.90 -32.00
C ARG A 149 -9.13 14.34 -33.16
N LEU A 150 -7.83 14.64 -33.20
CA LEU A 150 -6.93 14.05 -34.18
C LEU A 150 -6.92 12.52 -34.08
N LEU A 151 -6.85 11.98 -32.86
CA LEU A 151 -6.92 10.54 -32.64
C LEU A 151 -8.25 9.94 -33.12
N GLU A 152 -9.37 10.63 -32.90
CA GLU A 152 -10.69 10.21 -33.39
C GLU A 152 -10.76 10.18 -34.92
N GLU A 153 -10.18 11.18 -35.58
CA GLU A 153 -10.10 11.25 -37.05
C GLU A 153 -9.25 10.10 -37.62
N ARG A 154 -8.09 9.83 -37.02
CA ARG A 154 -7.21 8.72 -37.44
C ARG A 154 -7.88 7.35 -37.30
N LEU A 155 -8.77 7.19 -36.33
CA LEU A 155 -9.53 5.95 -36.12
C LEU A 155 -10.66 5.73 -37.14
N THR A 156 -10.90 6.69 -38.05
CA THR A 156 -11.83 6.51 -39.18
C THR A 156 -11.19 5.84 -40.39
N ALA A 157 -9.86 5.75 -40.40
CA ALA A 157 -9.11 5.06 -41.44
C ALA A 157 -9.46 3.55 -41.46
N PRO A 158 -9.62 2.92 -42.64
CA PRO A 158 -10.01 1.51 -42.74
C PRO A 158 -8.90 0.54 -42.33
N GLU A 159 -7.65 0.98 -42.25
CA GLU A 159 -6.51 0.13 -41.94
C GLU A 159 -6.50 -0.31 -40.47
N ALA A 160 -6.11 -1.57 -40.24
CA ALA A 160 -5.92 -2.15 -38.89
C ALA A 160 -4.43 -2.28 -38.51
N GLY A 161 -3.56 -1.54 -39.21
CA GLY A 161 -2.12 -1.58 -39.05
C GLY A 161 -1.61 -0.94 -37.75
N GLU A 162 -0.29 -0.75 -37.67
CA GLU A 162 0.35 -0.26 -36.46
C GLU A 162 -0.08 1.16 -36.06
N ASP A 163 -0.36 2.02 -37.04
CA ASP A 163 -0.86 3.37 -36.79
C ASP A 163 -2.26 3.38 -36.17
N PHE A 164 -3.16 2.50 -36.65
CA PHE A 164 -4.46 2.29 -36.03
C PHE A 164 -4.30 1.82 -34.59
N LYS A 165 -3.45 0.81 -34.37
CA LYS A 165 -3.17 0.24 -33.04
C LYS A 165 -2.69 1.31 -32.05
N ARG A 166 -1.67 2.09 -32.43
CA ARG A 166 -1.16 3.21 -31.61
C ARG A 166 -2.23 4.27 -31.34
N SER A 167 -2.96 4.67 -32.39
CA SER A 167 -4.03 5.67 -32.28
C SER A 167 -5.15 5.21 -31.35
N PHE A 168 -5.51 3.93 -31.41
CA PHE A 168 -6.52 3.33 -30.54
C PHE A 168 -6.07 3.36 -29.08
N VAL A 169 -4.84 2.93 -28.78
CA VAL A 169 -4.31 2.94 -27.40
C VAL A 169 -4.28 4.36 -26.84
N LEU A 170 -3.75 5.34 -27.61
CA LEU A 170 -3.75 6.75 -27.21
C LEU A 170 -5.17 7.28 -26.97
N TYR A 171 -6.12 6.94 -27.84
CA TYR A 171 -7.51 7.36 -27.71
C TYR A 171 -8.19 6.76 -26.48
N ALA A 172 -8.02 5.46 -26.24
CA ALA A 172 -8.56 4.77 -25.07
C ALA A 172 -7.97 5.33 -23.76
N LEU A 173 -6.66 5.60 -23.73
CA LEU A 173 -6.00 6.26 -22.60
C LEU A 173 -6.54 7.68 -22.39
N GLY A 174 -6.68 8.46 -23.45
CA GLY A 174 -7.14 9.85 -23.39
C GLY A 174 -8.61 10.04 -23.03
N THR A 175 -9.46 9.06 -23.35
CA THR A 175 -10.91 9.17 -23.17
C THR A 175 -11.45 8.37 -21.99
N LEU A 176 -10.82 7.24 -21.62
CA LEU A 176 -11.39 6.33 -20.63
C LEU A 176 -10.39 5.84 -19.59
N LEU A 177 -9.26 5.27 -20.00
CA LEU A 177 -8.41 4.47 -19.11
C LEU A 177 -7.49 5.33 -18.22
N SER A 178 -6.94 6.43 -18.75
CA SER A 178 -6.11 7.36 -17.99
C SER A 178 -6.34 8.82 -18.44
N PRO A 179 -7.60 9.29 -18.51
CA PRO A 179 -7.88 10.67 -18.88
C PRO A 179 -7.28 11.60 -17.82
N THR A 180 -6.81 12.78 -18.22
CA THR A 180 -6.33 13.80 -17.28
C THR A 180 -7.31 14.96 -17.22
N ALA A 181 -7.01 15.98 -16.42
CA ALA A 181 -7.76 17.24 -16.46
C ALA A 181 -7.65 17.98 -17.82
N ARG A 182 -6.61 17.68 -18.61
CA ARG A 182 -6.35 18.29 -19.93
C ARG A 182 -7.23 17.67 -21.01
N LEU A 183 -7.46 18.43 -22.08
CA LEU A 183 -8.18 17.95 -23.27
C LEU A 183 -7.34 17.03 -24.15
N ASP A 184 -6.03 17.10 -24.01
CA ASP A 184 -5.05 16.42 -24.83
C ASP A 184 -4.40 15.24 -24.09
N VAL A 185 -3.97 14.25 -24.87
CA VAL A 185 -3.25 13.07 -24.39
C VAL A 185 -1.78 13.43 -24.17
N SER A 186 -1.18 12.90 -23.09
CA SER A 186 0.23 13.15 -22.81
C SER A 186 1.12 12.51 -23.89
N PRO A 187 2.07 13.26 -24.48
CA PRO A 187 3.05 12.70 -25.42
C PRO A 187 3.95 11.63 -24.78
N SER A 188 4.04 11.60 -23.44
CA SER A 188 4.81 10.59 -22.70
C SER A 188 4.32 9.16 -22.95
N PHE A 189 3.07 8.98 -23.38
CA PHE A 189 2.55 7.66 -23.76
C PHE A 189 3.19 7.10 -25.04
N LEU A 190 3.83 7.94 -25.86
CA LEU A 190 4.52 7.47 -27.06
C LEU A 190 5.71 6.56 -26.73
N HIS A 191 6.33 6.67 -25.56
CA HIS A 191 7.51 5.87 -25.20
C HIS A 191 7.23 4.36 -25.21
N PHE A 192 6.13 3.91 -24.61
CA PHE A 192 5.77 2.49 -24.61
C PHE A 192 5.07 2.03 -25.90
N LEU A 193 4.78 2.96 -26.82
CA LEU A 193 4.19 2.67 -28.14
C LEU A 193 5.24 2.59 -29.25
N THR A 194 6.52 2.75 -28.91
CA THR A 194 7.64 2.48 -29.83
C THR A 194 7.67 1.01 -30.23
N ASN A 195 7.46 0.10 -29.25
CA ASN A 195 7.34 -1.34 -29.47
C ASN A 195 5.89 -1.81 -29.26
N MET A 196 5.15 -1.95 -30.37
CA MET A 196 3.76 -2.40 -30.34
C MET A 196 3.59 -3.87 -29.99
N ASP A 197 4.63 -4.70 -30.18
CA ASP A 197 4.59 -6.12 -29.83
C ASP A 197 4.60 -6.34 -28.32
N ALA A 198 5.09 -5.38 -27.52
CA ALA A 198 5.10 -5.48 -26.07
C ALA A 198 3.77 -5.07 -25.39
N VAL A 199 2.89 -4.36 -26.11
CA VAL A 199 1.68 -3.71 -25.55
C VAL A 199 0.75 -4.69 -24.82
N HIS A 200 0.60 -5.91 -25.34
CA HIS A 200 -0.26 -6.93 -24.75
C HIS A 200 0.32 -7.58 -23.47
N GLN A 201 1.62 -7.36 -23.20
CA GLN A 201 2.34 -7.95 -22.05
C GLN A 201 2.32 -7.04 -20.83
N TYR A 202 1.76 -5.83 -20.95
CA TYR A 202 1.79 -4.86 -19.87
C TYR A 202 0.68 -5.07 -18.84
N ASN A 203 1.00 -4.74 -17.59
CA ASN A 203 0.08 -4.70 -16.48
C ASN A 203 -0.80 -3.44 -16.55
N TRP A 204 -1.79 -3.47 -17.45
CA TRP A 204 -2.75 -2.37 -17.65
C TRP A 204 -3.62 -2.12 -16.42
N GLY A 205 -3.91 -3.14 -15.62
CA GLY A 205 -4.64 -3.05 -14.37
C GLY A 205 -3.91 -2.17 -13.35
N LYS A 206 -2.62 -2.46 -13.12
CA LYS A 206 -1.76 -1.65 -12.24
C LYS A 206 -1.60 -0.23 -12.78
N PHE A 207 -1.31 -0.08 -14.08
CA PHE A 207 -1.16 1.24 -14.69
C PHE A 207 -2.43 2.10 -14.52
N LEU A 208 -3.62 1.55 -14.79
CA LEU A 208 -4.88 2.27 -14.62
C LEU A 208 -5.11 2.68 -13.17
N LEU A 209 -4.86 1.78 -12.22
CA LEU A 209 -5.09 2.03 -10.80
C LEU A 209 -4.12 3.07 -10.24
N ASP A 210 -2.82 2.95 -10.52
CA ASP A 210 -1.81 3.95 -10.13
C ASP A 210 -2.15 5.34 -10.69
N ARG A 211 -2.60 5.38 -11.95
CA ARG A 211 -3.04 6.64 -12.60
C ARG A 211 -4.26 7.20 -11.90
N LEU A 212 -5.25 6.39 -11.59
CA LEU A 212 -6.45 6.81 -10.87
C LEU A 212 -6.10 7.38 -9.50
N VAL A 213 -5.34 6.67 -8.67
CA VAL A 213 -4.91 7.11 -7.33
C VAL A 213 -4.21 8.47 -7.41
N ARG A 214 -3.27 8.64 -8.34
CA ARG A 214 -2.56 9.91 -8.50
C ARG A 214 -3.51 11.05 -8.92
N GLU A 215 -4.42 10.82 -9.86
CA GLU A 215 -5.34 11.87 -10.33
C GLU A 215 -6.37 12.26 -9.27
N VAL A 216 -6.86 11.30 -8.48
CA VAL A 216 -7.74 11.54 -7.34
C VAL A 216 -7.01 12.29 -6.23
N SER A 217 -5.78 11.91 -5.91
CA SER A 217 -4.92 12.62 -4.93
C SER A 217 -4.69 14.09 -5.31
N ARG A 218 -4.34 14.34 -6.58
CA ARG A 218 -4.21 15.71 -7.12
C ARG A 218 -5.52 16.50 -7.03
N PHE A 219 -6.66 15.84 -7.23
CA PHE A 219 -7.97 16.45 -7.11
C PHE A 219 -8.30 16.82 -5.66
N HIS A 220 -8.11 15.91 -4.70
CA HIS A 220 -8.31 16.17 -3.27
C HIS A 220 -7.41 17.30 -2.75
N GLN A 221 -6.17 17.37 -3.22
CA GLN A 221 -5.24 18.46 -2.90
C GLN A 221 -5.61 19.81 -3.55
N GLY A 222 -6.67 19.86 -4.38
CA GLY A 222 -7.08 21.07 -5.08
C GLY A 222 -6.14 21.50 -6.20
N LYS A 223 -5.19 20.65 -6.62
CA LYS A 223 -4.23 20.92 -7.70
C LYS A 223 -4.89 20.98 -9.08
N GLN A 224 -6.11 20.44 -9.22
CA GLN A 224 -6.87 20.46 -10.47
C GLN A 224 -8.38 20.62 -10.24
N ARG A 225 -9.06 21.28 -11.19
CA ARG A 225 -10.53 21.46 -11.15
C ARG A 225 -11.29 20.27 -11.72
N ALA A 226 -10.69 19.58 -12.69
CA ALA A 226 -11.26 18.41 -13.34
C ALA A 226 -10.55 17.15 -12.84
N VAL A 227 -11.31 16.12 -12.51
CA VAL A 227 -10.82 14.84 -12.02
C VAL A 227 -10.37 14.00 -13.22
N GLY A 228 -9.11 13.56 -13.18
CA GLY A 228 -8.56 12.56 -14.09
C GLY A 228 -8.78 11.12 -13.58
N GLY A 229 -8.27 10.15 -14.32
CA GLY A 229 -8.40 8.72 -14.01
C GLY A 229 -9.69 8.10 -14.55
N CYS A 230 -9.72 6.77 -14.57
CA CYS A 230 -10.86 5.99 -15.07
C CYS A 230 -12.02 6.00 -14.06
N LEU A 231 -12.89 7.00 -14.11
CA LEU A 231 -14.07 7.04 -13.24
C LEU A 231 -15.13 5.99 -13.60
N LEU A 232 -15.10 5.46 -14.83
CA LEU A 232 -15.95 4.32 -15.19
C LEU A 232 -15.62 3.10 -14.36
N PHE A 233 -14.32 2.82 -14.12
CA PHE A 233 -13.91 1.72 -13.26
C PHE A 233 -14.55 1.84 -11.86
N LEU A 234 -14.47 3.01 -11.22
CA LEU A 234 -15.08 3.24 -9.91
C LEU A 234 -16.60 3.03 -9.92
N GLN A 235 -17.28 3.55 -10.94
CA GLN A 235 -18.73 3.40 -11.09
C GLN A 235 -19.14 1.92 -11.21
N LEU A 236 -18.48 1.17 -12.09
CA LEU A 236 -18.80 -0.25 -12.30
C LEU A 236 -18.39 -1.10 -11.10
N PHE A 237 -17.24 -0.79 -10.49
CA PHE A 237 -16.79 -1.43 -9.26
C PHE A 237 -17.81 -1.28 -8.13
N TYR A 238 -18.42 -0.09 -7.97
CA TYR A 238 -19.48 0.13 -6.99
C TYR A 238 -20.70 -0.76 -7.25
N TYR A 239 -21.14 -0.88 -8.51
CA TYR A 239 -22.31 -1.69 -8.83
C TYR A 239 -22.06 -3.19 -8.61
N GLU A 240 -20.83 -3.66 -8.79
CA GLU A 240 -20.42 -5.04 -8.52
C GLU A 240 -20.15 -5.33 -7.04
N SER A 241 -19.77 -4.32 -6.26
CA SER A 241 -19.37 -4.48 -4.87
C SER A 241 -20.55 -4.38 -3.90
N ILE A 242 -21.70 -3.83 -4.31
CA ILE A 242 -22.82 -3.54 -3.42
C ILE A 242 -24.10 -4.22 -3.90
N SER A 243 -24.64 -5.10 -3.07
CA SER A 243 -25.95 -5.74 -3.23
C SER A 243 -27.08 -4.83 -2.76
N VAL A 244 -28.16 -4.77 -3.54
CA VAL A 244 -29.34 -3.92 -3.30
C VAL A 244 -30.59 -4.78 -3.54
N GLY A 245 -30.92 -5.63 -2.55
CA GLY A 245 -32.20 -6.36 -2.45
C GLY A 245 -32.15 -7.86 -2.81
N GLY A 246 -32.66 -8.69 -1.88
CA GLY A 246 -32.40 -10.13 -1.70
C GLY A 246 -33.17 -11.14 -2.56
N SER A 247 -32.99 -11.10 -3.87
CA SER A 247 -33.05 -12.34 -4.65
C SER A 247 -31.63 -12.64 -5.08
N HIS A 248 -31.05 -13.73 -4.58
CA HIS A 248 -29.90 -14.36 -5.22
C HIS A 248 -30.36 -14.95 -6.56
N SER A 249 -30.83 -14.11 -7.49
CA SER A 249 -30.63 -14.40 -8.89
C SER A 249 -29.12 -14.29 -9.06
N SER A 250 -28.46 -15.44 -8.93
CA SER A 250 -27.10 -15.70 -9.36
C SER A 250 -26.98 -15.20 -10.78
N ASN A 251 -26.71 -13.90 -10.94
CA ASN A 251 -26.20 -13.37 -12.19
C ASN A 251 -24.83 -14.01 -12.26
N SER A 252 -24.74 -15.09 -13.03
CA SER A 252 -23.48 -15.64 -13.52
C SER A 252 -22.66 -14.43 -13.96
N SER A 253 -21.67 -14.04 -13.15
CA SER A 253 -21.01 -12.76 -13.33
C SER A 253 -20.14 -12.90 -14.56
N VAL A 254 -20.65 -12.47 -15.71
CA VAL A 254 -19.89 -12.44 -16.95
C VAL A 254 -18.69 -11.55 -16.69
N VAL A 255 -17.50 -12.16 -16.63
CA VAL A 255 -16.24 -11.44 -16.54
C VAL A 255 -15.76 -11.16 -17.96
N PRO A 256 -15.43 -9.91 -18.31
CA PRO A 256 -15.41 -8.73 -17.45
C PRO A 256 -16.78 -8.07 -17.27
N CYS A 257 -17.01 -7.52 -16.07
CA CYS A 257 -18.28 -6.90 -15.67
C CYS A 257 -18.71 -5.75 -16.60
N LEU A 258 -17.76 -5.09 -17.27
CA LEU A 258 -18.00 -4.07 -18.29
C LEU A 258 -19.09 -4.45 -19.30
N SER A 259 -19.17 -5.74 -19.65
CA SER A 259 -20.14 -6.29 -20.61
C SER A 259 -21.55 -6.46 -20.04
N SER A 260 -21.69 -6.49 -18.72
CA SER A 260 -22.97 -6.65 -18.02
C SER A 260 -23.69 -5.32 -17.79
N TRP A 261 -22.98 -4.19 -17.81
CA TRP A 261 -23.53 -2.89 -17.44
C TRP A 261 -23.85 -2.01 -18.65
N GLY A 262 -25.09 -2.10 -19.15
CA GLY A 262 -25.67 -1.16 -20.10
C GLY A 262 -26.49 -0.06 -19.41
N GLU A 263 -27.10 0.84 -20.20
CA GLU A 263 -27.89 1.96 -19.65
C GLU A 263 -29.15 1.50 -18.92
N GLU A 264 -29.77 0.40 -19.35
CA GLU A 264 -30.98 -0.16 -18.75
C GLU A 264 -30.65 -0.79 -17.38
N GLU A 265 -29.62 -1.63 -17.33
CA GLU A 265 -29.18 -2.31 -16.11
C GLU A 265 -28.72 -1.29 -15.05
N ILE A 266 -27.98 -0.26 -15.47
CA ILE A 266 -27.57 0.84 -14.58
C ILE A 266 -28.77 1.62 -14.07
N SER A 267 -29.75 1.93 -14.93
CA SER A 267 -30.92 2.72 -14.52
C SER A 267 -31.80 1.95 -13.53
N GLU A 268 -32.00 0.65 -13.75
CA GLU A 268 -32.72 -0.21 -12.81
C GLU A 268 -31.95 -0.36 -11.48
N ARG A 269 -30.62 -0.47 -11.55
CA ARG A 269 -29.76 -0.51 -10.35
C ARG A 269 -29.82 0.78 -9.54
N GLU A 270 -29.91 1.94 -10.19
CA GLU A 270 -30.07 3.24 -9.52
C GLU A 270 -31.45 3.43 -8.91
N LYS A 271 -32.50 2.92 -9.58
CA LYS A 271 -33.86 2.92 -9.04
C LYS A 271 -33.93 2.14 -7.72
N ARG A 272 -33.44 0.89 -7.71
CA ARG A 272 -33.36 0.08 -6.48
C ARG A 272 -32.49 0.73 -5.40
N GLN A 273 -31.39 1.38 -5.78
CA GLN A 273 -30.54 2.11 -4.82
C GLN A 273 -31.29 3.27 -4.15
N ARG A 274 -32.12 4.00 -4.92
CA ARG A 274 -32.92 5.10 -4.39
C ARG A 274 -33.97 4.60 -3.40
N GLU A 275 -34.59 3.47 -3.70
CA GLU A 275 -35.59 2.82 -2.83
C GLU A 275 -34.97 2.37 -1.49
N LEU A 276 -33.70 1.95 -1.48
CA LEU A 276 -32.96 1.60 -0.25
C LEU A 276 -32.38 2.80 0.54
N GLY A 277 -32.59 4.04 0.10
CA GLY A 277 -32.10 5.24 0.81
C GLY A 277 -30.92 5.97 0.15
N GLY A 278 -30.50 5.57 -1.06
CA GLY A 278 -29.44 6.22 -1.82
C GLY A 278 -28.08 5.55 -1.68
N TYR A 279 -27.00 6.21 -2.12
CA TYR A 279 -25.65 5.63 -2.13
C TYR A 279 -25.16 5.32 -0.71
N GLY A 280 -24.47 4.18 -0.54
CA GLY A 280 -23.96 3.73 0.77
C GLY A 280 -24.96 2.96 1.61
N PHE A 281 -26.11 2.59 1.04
CA PHE A 281 -27.04 1.60 1.59
C PHE A 281 -26.99 0.31 0.76
N GLY A 282 -27.01 -0.84 1.43
CA GLY A 282 -26.86 -2.16 0.81
C GLY A 282 -25.78 -3.00 1.50
N GLU A 283 -25.62 -4.23 1.05
CA GLU A 283 -24.63 -5.17 1.61
C GLU A 283 -23.41 -5.24 0.71
N VAL A 284 -22.22 -5.16 1.31
CA VAL A 284 -20.96 -5.35 0.57
C VAL A 284 -20.86 -6.82 0.18
N ILE A 285 -20.72 -7.07 -1.12
CA ILE A 285 -20.52 -8.42 -1.64
C ILE A 285 -19.06 -8.79 -1.46
N CYS A 286 -18.77 -9.59 -0.43
CA CYS A 286 -17.51 -10.32 -0.34
C CYS A 286 -17.55 -11.44 -1.39
N LYS A 287 -17.20 -11.14 -2.64
CA LYS A 287 -16.84 -12.22 -3.57
C LYS A 287 -15.57 -12.82 -2.99
N ASP A 288 -15.63 -14.05 -2.44
CA ASP A 288 -14.43 -14.81 -2.10
C ASP A 288 -13.52 -14.79 -3.31
N ARG A 289 -12.42 -14.04 -3.21
CA ARG A 289 -11.48 -13.79 -4.32
C ARG A 289 -10.54 -14.98 -4.49
N CYS A 290 -11.10 -16.19 -4.51
CA CYS A 290 -10.39 -17.45 -4.67
C CYS A 290 -10.46 -17.94 -6.12
N THR A 291 -9.28 -18.29 -6.62
CA THR A 291 -8.93 -19.01 -7.86
C THR A 291 -9.90 -20.13 -8.24
N GLY A 292 -10.26 -20.19 -9.53
CA GLY A 292 -10.99 -21.32 -10.11
C GLY A 292 -11.46 -21.03 -11.53
N LEU A 293 -10.54 -21.08 -12.48
CA LEU A 293 -10.86 -21.13 -13.91
C LEU A 293 -11.37 -22.54 -14.22
N GLU A 294 -12.67 -22.80 -14.09
CA GLU A 294 -13.24 -24.02 -14.67
C GLU A 294 -13.50 -23.79 -16.15
N PHE A 295 -12.55 -24.25 -16.97
CA PHE A 295 -12.84 -24.64 -18.33
C PHE A 295 -13.80 -25.83 -18.27
N SER A 296 -14.97 -25.66 -18.88
CA SER A 296 -15.90 -26.75 -19.11
C SER A 296 -15.28 -27.75 -20.09
N GLU A 297 -14.73 -28.85 -19.59
CA GLU A 297 -14.60 -30.07 -20.39
C GLU A 297 -15.82 -30.96 -20.15
N SER A 298 -16.56 -31.16 -21.23
CA SER A 298 -17.70 -32.05 -21.30
C SER A 298 -17.23 -33.50 -21.23
N ARG A 299 -17.74 -34.29 -20.28
CA ARG A 299 -17.90 -35.73 -20.49
C ARG A 299 -19.08 -36.27 -19.70
N GLY A 300 -19.95 -36.96 -20.43
CA GLY A 300 -21.32 -37.29 -20.03
C GLY A 300 -21.45 -38.40 -18.97
N GLN A 301 -22.66 -38.38 -18.41
CA GLN A 301 -23.40 -39.46 -17.75
C GLN A 301 -22.92 -40.89 -18.04
N LEU A 302 -22.90 -41.72 -16.99
CA LEU A 302 -23.73 -42.93 -16.93
C LEU A 302 -23.92 -43.40 -15.47
N ASP A 303 -25.12 -43.94 -15.25
CA ASP A 303 -25.79 -44.46 -14.06
C ASP A 303 -25.00 -45.44 -13.16
N GLY A 304 -25.49 -45.61 -11.92
CA GLY A 304 -25.39 -46.90 -11.24
C GLY A 304 -25.47 -46.88 -9.70
N SER A 305 -26.67 -47.13 -9.19
CA SER A 305 -27.05 -47.45 -7.79
C SER A 305 -26.21 -48.54 -7.09
N SER A 306 -26.07 -48.49 -5.76
CA SER A 306 -26.73 -49.42 -4.80
C SER A 306 -26.25 -49.26 -3.34
N GLU A 307 -27.22 -49.36 -2.40
CA GLU A 307 -27.22 -50.02 -1.06
C GLU A 307 -25.98 -49.91 -0.12
N GLY A 308 -26.07 -49.69 1.19
CA GLY A 308 -27.13 -49.94 2.16
C GLY A 308 -26.67 -50.90 3.26
N LYS A 309 -26.55 -50.39 4.51
CA LYS A 309 -26.62 -51.11 5.82
C LYS A 309 -25.43 -51.98 6.26
N ILE A 310 -25.15 -52.32 7.53
CA ILE A 310 -25.47 -51.90 8.93
C ILE A 310 -24.57 -52.79 9.83
N SER A 311 -23.96 -52.22 10.88
CA SER A 311 -23.52 -52.83 12.18
C SER A 311 -22.52 -54.03 12.18
N SER A 312 -21.80 -54.40 13.25
CA SER A 312 -22.02 -54.27 14.70
C SER A 312 -20.75 -54.61 15.50
N GLY A 313 -20.62 -53.99 16.69
CA GLY A 313 -20.13 -54.60 17.94
C GLY A 313 -18.61 -54.61 18.19
N VAL A 314 -18.08 -54.48 19.41
CA VAL A 314 -18.63 -54.64 20.77
C VAL A 314 -17.71 -53.92 21.79
N ASN A 315 -18.35 -53.25 22.76
CA ASN A 315 -18.03 -52.94 24.17
C ASN A 315 -16.58 -52.97 24.72
N HIS A 316 -16.23 -51.93 25.47
CA HIS A 316 -16.23 -52.01 26.95
C HIS A 316 -16.31 -50.63 27.62
N ASP A 317 -17.32 -50.47 28.49
CA ASP A 317 -17.48 -49.41 29.52
C ASP A 317 -16.28 -49.40 30.48
N SER A 318 -15.90 -48.34 31.22
CA SER A 318 -16.68 -47.56 32.20
C SER A 318 -15.69 -46.55 32.86
N VAL A 319 -16.01 -45.25 32.99
CA VAL A 319 -16.69 -44.53 34.11
C VAL A 319 -15.71 -43.84 35.09
N PHE A 320 -15.84 -42.49 35.17
CA PHE A 320 -15.75 -41.54 36.31
C PHE A 320 -14.55 -41.64 37.30
N GLU A 321 -14.01 -40.60 37.94
CA GLU A 321 -14.60 -39.38 38.49
C GLU A 321 -13.50 -38.39 38.97
N GLN A 322 -13.95 -37.19 39.36
CA GLN A 322 -13.22 -36.04 39.91
C GLN A 322 -12.43 -36.31 41.21
N GLN A 323 -11.36 -35.53 41.48
CA GLN A 323 -11.32 -34.52 42.57
C GLN A 323 -9.94 -33.89 42.80
N ALA A 324 -9.98 -32.65 43.28
CA ALA A 324 -8.89 -31.82 43.78
C ALA A 324 -8.27 -32.34 45.10
N ASN A 325 -6.99 -32.04 45.36
CA ASN A 325 -6.50 -31.02 46.31
C ASN A 325 -5.03 -31.24 46.76
N GLN A 326 -4.35 -30.10 47.00
CA GLN A 326 -3.46 -29.80 48.16
C GLN A 326 -1.93 -30.11 48.20
N THR A 327 -1.18 -28.99 48.27
CA THR A 327 -0.05 -28.61 49.17
C THR A 327 1.24 -29.43 49.26
N ASN A 328 2.41 -28.80 49.05
CA ASN A 328 3.23 -28.18 50.12
C ASN A 328 4.58 -27.62 49.65
N VAL A 329 5.02 -26.58 50.37
CA VAL A 329 6.32 -25.89 50.34
C VAL A 329 7.42 -26.78 50.95
N PRO A 330 8.72 -26.51 50.70
CA PRO A 330 9.55 -26.15 51.85
C PRO A 330 10.53 -24.99 51.61
N SER A 331 10.68 -24.20 52.67
CA SER A 331 11.66 -23.16 52.91
C SER A 331 12.79 -23.69 53.81
N LEU A 332 13.96 -23.03 53.75
CA LEU A 332 14.83 -22.59 54.86
C LEU A 332 16.35 -22.83 54.64
N LEU A 333 17.04 -21.68 54.47
CA LEU A 333 18.23 -21.18 55.19
C LEU A 333 19.56 -21.94 55.20
N THR A 334 20.64 -21.19 54.91
CA THR A 334 21.72 -20.72 55.85
C THR A 334 22.88 -20.16 55.00
N SER A 335 23.14 -18.84 54.95
CA SER A 335 23.95 -17.99 55.86
C SER A 335 25.41 -18.42 56.03
N ASN A 336 26.37 -17.62 55.51
CA ASN A 336 27.39 -16.92 56.31
C ASN A 336 28.39 -16.10 55.46
N ASP A 337 28.57 -14.85 55.89
CA ASP A 337 29.64 -13.90 55.56
C ASP A 337 31.05 -14.44 55.89
N VAL A 338 32.10 -13.81 55.32
CA VAL A 338 33.20 -13.15 56.06
C VAL A 338 34.18 -12.41 55.13
N LEU A 339 34.46 -11.17 55.55
CA LEU A 339 35.48 -10.18 55.16
C LEU A 339 36.91 -10.68 54.89
N CYS A 340 37.64 -9.96 54.01
CA CYS A 340 38.80 -9.16 54.44
C CYS A 340 39.36 -8.28 53.30
N GLY A 341 39.60 -7.00 53.61
CA GLY A 341 40.50 -6.15 52.83
C GLY A 341 41.92 -6.20 53.40
N ASN A 342 42.91 -5.89 52.57
CA ASN A 342 44.08 -5.06 52.91
C ASN A 342 44.89 -4.69 51.66
N MET A 343 45.48 -3.49 51.74
CA MET A 343 46.31 -2.75 50.77
C MET A 343 47.57 -3.50 50.30
N GLU A 344 48.00 -3.28 49.04
CA GLU A 344 49.28 -2.61 48.75
C GLU A 344 49.44 -2.19 47.28
N VAL A 345 50.16 -1.09 47.11
CA VAL A 345 50.44 -0.35 45.88
C VAL A 345 51.47 -1.09 45.03
N GLY A 346 51.15 -1.27 43.74
CA GLY A 346 52.08 -1.70 42.70
C GLY A 346 51.61 -1.17 41.36
N THR A 347 52.16 -0.03 40.96
CA THR A 347 51.87 0.63 39.68
C THR A 347 52.46 -0.18 38.54
N GLU A 348 51.64 -1.01 37.88
CA GLU A 348 51.81 -1.29 36.46
C GLU A 348 50.47 -1.03 35.78
N SER A 349 50.44 0.01 34.96
CA SER A 349 49.31 0.41 34.14
C SER A 349 49.02 -0.68 33.11
N ALA A 350 48.27 -1.71 33.51
CA ALA A 350 47.67 -2.64 32.57
C ALA A 350 46.49 -1.91 31.89
N SER A 351 46.75 -1.26 30.76
CA SER A 351 45.69 -0.86 29.85
C SER A 351 44.99 -2.13 29.37
N THR A 352 43.85 -2.48 29.96
CA THR A 352 42.96 -3.49 29.39
C THR A 352 42.36 -2.91 28.13
N LEU A 353 42.90 -3.33 26.97
CA LEU A 353 42.27 -3.06 25.67
C LEU A 353 40.88 -3.69 25.65
N CYS A 354 39.91 -2.99 25.04
CA CYS A 354 38.61 -3.56 24.72
C CYS A 354 38.79 -4.88 23.94
N GLN A 355 38.07 -5.94 24.34
CA GLN A 355 38.15 -7.26 23.70
C GLN A 355 37.56 -7.27 22.27
N ASN A 356 36.80 -6.23 21.86
CA ASN A 356 36.21 -6.09 20.52
C ASN A 356 37.22 -5.61 19.45
N LYS A 357 38.50 -5.94 19.60
CA LYS A 357 39.59 -5.57 18.68
C LYS A 357 39.41 -6.19 17.29
N GLU A 358 38.63 -7.28 17.18
CA GLU A 358 38.26 -7.95 15.93
C GLU A 358 37.16 -7.20 15.14
N TYR A 359 36.54 -6.18 15.74
CA TYR A 359 35.52 -5.32 15.14
C TYR A 359 35.96 -3.83 15.08
N ASP A 360 37.25 -3.59 14.86
CA ASP A 360 37.89 -2.26 14.68
C ASP A 360 37.85 -1.28 15.88
N CYS A 361 37.69 -1.78 17.12
CA CYS A 361 37.82 -0.95 18.31
C CYS A 361 39.28 -0.57 18.62
N ASN A 362 39.68 0.69 18.38
CA ASN A 362 41.04 1.23 18.63
C ASN A 362 41.13 2.13 19.89
N GLY A 363 40.39 1.82 20.97
CA GLY A 363 40.48 2.59 22.22
C GLY A 363 41.70 2.24 23.06
N THR A 364 42.61 3.19 23.30
CA THR A 364 43.62 3.12 24.37
C THR A 364 43.34 4.23 25.39
N LEU A 365 43.22 3.84 26.67
CA LEU A 365 42.74 4.62 27.81
C LEU A 365 43.73 5.70 28.31
N ASN A 366 43.20 6.72 28.99
CA ASN A 366 43.92 7.43 30.06
C ASN A 366 43.03 7.48 31.32
N CYS A 367 43.57 6.98 32.43
CA CYS A 367 42.93 6.93 33.75
C CYS A 367 42.75 8.34 34.34
N VAL A 368 41.52 8.77 34.56
CA VAL A 368 40.92 9.08 35.88
C VAL A 368 39.41 9.02 35.66
N ASP A 369 38.73 8.12 36.38
CA ASP A 369 37.27 7.96 36.47
C ASP A 369 36.50 7.80 35.15
N ASP A 370 36.34 6.56 34.67
CA ASP A 370 35.11 6.03 34.00
C ASP A 370 35.37 4.64 33.41
N VAL A 371 34.92 3.59 34.12
CA VAL A 371 34.82 2.24 33.54
C VAL A 371 33.53 2.22 32.72
N ILE A 372 33.65 2.30 31.40
CA ILE A 372 32.54 2.11 30.45
C ILE A 372 32.20 0.60 30.42
N PRO A 373 31.00 0.16 30.88
CA PRO A 373 30.60 -1.26 30.84
C PRO A 373 30.58 -1.80 29.41
N GLU A 374 30.86 -3.09 29.22
CA GLU A 374 30.91 -3.76 27.90
C GLU A 374 29.66 -3.52 27.03
N GLU A 375 28.49 -3.30 27.64
CA GLU A 375 27.20 -2.96 27.01
C GLU A 375 27.13 -1.56 26.38
N THR A 376 28.12 -0.70 26.64
CA THR A 376 28.15 0.70 26.17
C THR A 376 29.19 0.95 25.06
N CYS A 377 29.76 -0.13 24.51
CA CYS A 377 30.67 -0.07 23.37
C CYS A 377 29.88 -0.05 22.04
N ILE A 378 30.11 0.97 21.21
CA ILE A 378 29.52 1.10 19.86
C ILE A 378 29.89 -0.03 18.88
N PHE A 379 30.88 -0.85 19.23
CA PHE A 379 31.34 -2.00 18.45
C PHE A 379 30.88 -3.36 19.03
N SER A 380 29.95 -3.34 20.00
CA SER A 380 29.39 -4.57 20.57
C SER A 380 28.60 -5.37 19.53
N PRO A 381 28.75 -6.70 19.45
CA PRO A 381 28.05 -7.53 18.47
C PRO A 381 26.54 -7.62 18.78
N HIS A 382 25.72 -7.42 17.75
CA HIS A 382 24.26 -7.43 17.80
C HIS A 382 23.75 -8.80 17.35
N ALA A 383 22.89 -9.42 18.17
CA ALA A 383 22.28 -10.70 17.84
C ALA A 383 21.06 -10.53 16.90
N CYS A 384 20.86 -11.49 16.00
CA CYS A 384 19.66 -11.56 15.18
C CYS A 384 18.41 -11.69 16.07
N PRO A 385 17.34 -10.90 15.84
CA PRO A 385 16.15 -10.94 16.69
C PRO A 385 15.29 -12.22 16.51
N LEU A 386 15.61 -13.07 15.53
CA LEU A 386 14.88 -14.30 15.24
C LEU A 386 15.39 -15.46 16.10
N LEU A 387 14.46 -16.18 16.75
CA LEU A 387 14.75 -17.28 17.67
C LEU A 387 15.57 -18.44 17.05
N ASP A 388 15.46 -18.63 15.74
CA ASP A 388 16.15 -19.71 15.01
C ASP A 388 17.46 -19.26 14.35
N CYS A 389 17.99 -18.08 14.70
CA CYS A 389 19.20 -17.54 14.10
C CYS A 389 20.24 -17.10 15.14
N ASN A 390 21.40 -17.78 15.14
CA ASN A 390 22.52 -17.49 16.04
C ASN A 390 23.52 -16.47 15.46
N PHE A 391 23.08 -15.62 14.52
CA PHE A 391 23.96 -14.62 13.92
C PHE A 391 24.23 -13.46 14.90
N THR A 392 25.50 -13.10 15.06
CA THR A 392 25.95 -11.94 15.83
C THR A 392 26.96 -11.14 15.01
N GLY A 393 26.77 -9.83 14.90
CA GLY A 393 27.68 -8.96 14.13
C GLY A 393 27.47 -7.47 14.39
N SER A 394 28.21 -6.60 13.70
CA SER A 394 27.94 -5.15 13.74
C SER A 394 26.55 -4.82 13.19
N SER A 395 26.03 -3.61 13.45
CA SER A 395 24.72 -3.15 12.97
C SER A 395 24.59 -3.27 11.44
N GLU A 396 25.63 -2.86 10.70
CA GLU A 396 25.67 -2.98 9.23
C GLU A 396 25.65 -4.45 8.76
N GLN A 397 26.44 -5.31 9.43
CA GLN A 397 26.46 -6.74 9.12
C GLN A 397 25.12 -7.42 9.45
N LEU A 398 24.46 -7.01 10.54
CA LEU A 398 23.14 -7.50 10.92
C LEU A 398 22.07 -7.08 9.91
N SER A 399 22.12 -5.84 9.43
CA SER A 399 21.20 -5.35 8.39
C SER A 399 21.36 -6.12 7.07
N LEU A 400 22.61 -6.34 6.64
CA LEU A 400 22.92 -7.14 5.44
C LEU A 400 22.54 -8.61 5.63
N HIS A 401 22.80 -9.18 6.80
CA HIS A 401 22.42 -10.54 7.14
C HIS A 401 20.90 -10.71 7.06
N PHE A 402 20.13 -9.82 7.70
CA PHE A 402 18.67 -9.86 7.69
C PHE A 402 18.12 -9.75 6.25
N SER A 403 18.66 -8.82 5.46
CA SER A 403 18.27 -8.62 4.06
C SER A 403 18.53 -9.81 3.14
N SER A 404 19.54 -10.62 3.45
CA SER A 404 19.99 -11.72 2.59
C SER A 404 19.50 -13.10 3.03
N LYS A 405 19.38 -13.33 4.36
CA LYS A 405 19.00 -14.62 4.95
C LYS A 405 17.58 -14.67 5.49
N HIS A 406 16.99 -13.51 5.79
CA HIS A 406 15.67 -13.38 6.42
C HIS A 406 14.79 -12.34 5.71
N TRP A 407 14.87 -12.29 4.38
CA TRP A 407 14.23 -11.26 3.55
C TRP A 407 12.70 -11.22 3.67
N ASP A 408 12.08 -12.32 4.08
CA ASP A 408 10.63 -12.52 4.24
C ASP A 408 10.16 -12.48 5.71
N CYS A 409 11.08 -12.39 6.68
CA CYS A 409 10.78 -12.48 8.11
C CYS A 409 10.45 -11.12 8.77
N GLY A 410 10.50 -10.03 8.02
CA GLY A 410 10.23 -8.67 8.52
C GLY A 410 9.56 -7.77 7.49
N ARG A 411 9.18 -6.56 7.90
CA ARG A 411 8.57 -5.55 7.02
C ARG A 411 9.56 -4.44 6.73
N ARG A 412 9.70 -4.10 5.44
CA ARG A 412 10.45 -2.91 5.03
C ARG A 412 9.57 -1.68 5.12
N PHE A 413 10.15 -0.59 5.60
CA PHE A 413 9.46 0.69 5.75
C PHE A 413 10.39 1.85 5.37
N ARG A 414 9.78 3.02 5.17
CA ARG A 414 10.49 4.27 4.95
C ARG A 414 10.18 5.23 6.08
N TYR A 415 11.18 5.99 6.51
CA TYR A 415 10.98 7.02 7.51
C TYR A 415 9.90 8.02 7.07
N ASN A 416 9.20 8.60 8.05
CA ASN A 416 8.18 9.63 7.85
C ASN A 416 6.94 9.20 7.05
N ILE A 417 6.80 7.90 6.77
CA ILE A 417 5.66 7.32 6.06
C ILE A 417 4.98 6.31 6.99
N PRO A 418 3.68 6.48 7.31
CA PRO A 418 2.96 5.51 8.12
C PRO A 418 2.90 4.13 7.44
N LEU A 419 3.28 3.10 8.18
CA LEU A 419 3.25 1.71 7.77
C LEU A 419 2.10 1.00 8.50
N SER A 420 1.16 0.43 7.75
CA SER A 420 0.15 -0.45 8.34
C SER A 420 0.70 -1.86 8.52
N VAL A 421 0.62 -2.37 9.75
CA VAL A 421 1.08 -3.70 10.15
C VAL A 421 -0.01 -4.41 10.94
N SER A 422 -0.03 -5.74 10.87
CA SER A 422 -0.93 -6.57 11.66
C SER A 422 -0.13 -7.63 12.41
N LEU A 423 -0.43 -7.80 13.69
CA LEU A 423 0.16 -8.83 14.53
C LEU A 423 -0.87 -9.91 14.83
N GLY A 424 -0.54 -11.16 14.49
CA GLY A 424 -1.39 -12.31 14.81
C GLY A 424 -1.56 -12.54 16.31
N VAL A 425 -2.48 -13.43 16.70
CA VAL A 425 -2.73 -13.76 18.12
C VAL A 425 -1.45 -14.28 18.81
N ASN A 426 -0.73 -15.19 18.13
CA ASN A 426 0.47 -15.85 18.64
C ASN A 426 1.78 -15.13 18.28
N GLU A 427 1.71 -14.03 17.53
CA GLU A 427 2.88 -13.27 17.10
C GLU A 427 3.25 -12.28 18.21
N GLN A 428 4.42 -12.47 18.82
CA GLN A 428 4.88 -11.63 19.94
C GLN A 428 5.66 -10.40 19.49
N PHE A 429 6.19 -10.40 18.26
CA PHE A 429 6.91 -9.26 17.72
C PHE A 429 6.92 -9.29 16.21
N LEU A 430 7.16 -8.13 15.59
CA LEU A 430 7.43 -7.97 14.17
C LEU A 430 8.70 -7.15 13.98
N VAL A 431 9.60 -7.64 13.11
CA VAL A 431 10.82 -6.92 12.74
C VAL A 431 10.50 -5.92 11.64
N LEU A 432 10.92 -4.67 11.81
CA LEU A 432 10.82 -3.60 10.83
C LEU A 432 12.22 -3.18 10.39
N GLN A 433 12.45 -3.04 9.09
CA GLN A 433 13.74 -2.61 8.53
C GLN A 433 13.55 -1.33 7.72
N ALA A 434 14.32 -0.28 8.04
CA ALA A 434 14.33 0.94 7.25
C ALA A 434 15.00 0.71 5.89
N GLU A 435 14.41 1.21 4.80
CA GLU A 435 14.96 1.07 3.45
C GLU A 435 16.18 1.97 3.20
N GLU A 436 16.29 3.07 3.92
CA GLU A 436 17.28 4.12 3.69
C GLU A 436 18.66 3.79 4.29
N ASP A 437 18.70 3.44 5.57
CA ASP A 437 19.93 3.18 6.34
C ASP A 437 20.04 1.73 6.85
N GLY A 438 18.98 0.93 6.65
CA GLY A 438 18.97 -0.47 7.05
C GLY A 438 18.79 -0.71 8.54
N VAL A 439 18.46 0.30 9.35
CA VAL A 439 18.25 0.15 10.80
C VAL A 439 17.06 -0.78 11.08
N LEU A 440 17.22 -1.63 12.10
CA LEU A 440 16.21 -2.60 12.50
C LEU A 440 15.46 -2.12 13.75
N PHE A 441 14.14 -2.27 13.71
CA PHE A 441 13.24 -1.99 14.82
C PHE A 441 12.40 -3.24 15.14
N LEU A 442 12.02 -3.38 16.41
CA LEU A 442 11.13 -4.42 16.89
C LEU A 442 9.83 -3.80 17.38
N LEU A 443 8.75 -4.13 16.70
CA LEU A 443 7.40 -3.92 17.19
C LEU A 443 7.02 -5.07 18.10
N GLY A 444 7.19 -4.90 19.41
CA GLY A 444 6.84 -5.89 20.42
C GLY A 444 5.37 -5.83 20.81
N LYS A 445 4.78 -7.01 21.04
CA LYS A 445 3.43 -7.19 21.57
C LYS A 445 3.48 -8.01 22.86
N GLY A 446 2.97 -7.43 23.93
CA GLY A 446 2.71 -8.10 25.20
C GLY A 446 1.21 -8.28 25.44
N ILE A 447 0.87 -9.10 26.43
CA ILE A 447 -0.51 -9.31 26.88
C ILE A 447 -0.58 -8.94 28.36
N GLU A 448 -1.49 -8.02 28.66
CA GLU A 448 -1.80 -7.57 30.02
C GLU A 448 -3.25 -7.92 30.37
N SER A 449 -3.59 -7.83 31.66
CA SER A 449 -4.92 -8.19 32.16
C SER A 449 -6.11 -7.48 31.47
N LEU A 450 -5.88 -6.31 30.86
CA LEU A 450 -6.90 -5.47 30.23
C LEU A 450 -6.78 -5.36 28.70
N GLY A 451 -5.73 -5.90 28.09
CA GLY A 451 -5.50 -5.76 26.66
C GLY A 451 -4.11 -6.18 26.19
N ASN A 452 -3.76 -5.75 24.98
CA ASN A 452 -2.43 -5.96 24.40
C ASN A 452 -1.58 -4.72 24.62
N THR A 453 -0.32 -4.90 24.99
CA THR A 453 0.64 -3.81 25.02
C THR A 453 1.46 -3.82 23.74
N VAL A 454 1.73 -2.64 23.20
CA VAL A 454 2.54 -2.49 21.99
C VAL A 454 3.65 -1.49 22.24
N ILE A 455 4.85 -1.84 21.77
CA ILE A 455 6.04 -1.01 21.88
C ILE A 455 6.92 -1.12 20.63
N VAL A 456 7.61 -0.04 20.29
CA VAL A 456 8.65 -0.03 19.25
C VAL A 456 10.01 0.17 19.93
N THR A 457 10.92 -0.77 19.72
CA THR A 457 12.32 -0.66 20.18
C THR A 457 13.26 -0.69 18.97
N CYS A 458 14.43 -0.09 19.10
CA CYS A 458 15.47 -0.09 18.07
C CYS A 458 16.52 -1.16 18.42
N ILE A 459 17.03 -1.87 17.42
CA ILE A 459 18.18 -2.76 17.59
C ILE A 459 19.45 -1.96 17.30
N GLY A 460 20.23 -1.71 18.34
CA GLY A 460 21.43 -0.89 18.27
C GLY A 460 22.18 -0.86 19.61
N PRO A 461 23.37 -0.24 19.67
CA PRO A 461 24.15 -0.19 20.90
C PRO A 461 23.41 0.64 21.95
N SER A 462 23.31 0.16 23.20
CA SER A 462 22.61 0.87 24.29
C SER A 462 23.17 2.28 24.57
N SER A 463 24.39 2.56 24.10
CA SER A 463 25.07 3.86 24.19
C SER A 463 24.73 4.84 23.05
N SER A 464 23.92 4.47 22.05
CA SER A 464 23.57 5.38 20.96
C SER A 464 22.70 6.53 21.46
N GLN A 465 23.12 7.78 21.22
CA GLN A 465 22.28 8.96 21.43
C GLN A 465 21.13 9.06 20.41
N ASP A 466 21.15 8.23 19.37
CA ASP A 466 20.13 8.19 18.33
C ASP A 466 18.84 7.59 18.86
N ARG A 467 17.90 8.47 19.22
CA ARG A 467 16.52 8.11 19.54
C ARG A 467 15.63 8.46 18.37
N PHE A 468 14.89 7.47 17.88
CA PHE A 468 13.90 7.69 16.83
C PHE A 468 12.55 7.97 17.46
N LEU A 469 11.91 9.04 17.04
CA LEU A 469 10.52 9.30 17.36
C LEU A 469 9.67 8.28 16.62
N TYR A 470 8.67 7.74 17.29
CA TYR A 470 7.71 6.85 16.69
C TYR A 470 6.29 7.20 17.13
N ASP A 471 5.32 6.86 16.29
CA ASP A 471 3.89 7.00 16.52
C ASP A 471 3.22 5.67 16.17
N VAL A 472 2.55 5.07 17.15
CA VAL A 472 1.76 3.85 16.97
C VAL A 472 0.29 4.19 17.17
N VAL A 473 -0.53 3.82 16.20
CA VAL A 473 -1.97 4.03 16.22
C VAL A 473 -2.70 2.70 16.09
N ALA A 474 -3.55 2.40 17.07
CA ALA A 474 -4.53 1.33 16.99
C ALA A 474 -5.91 1.93 16.76
N SER A 475 -6.63 1.45 15.73
CA SER A 475 -7.92 2.02 15.33
C SER A 475 -9.03 0.97 15.39
N ARG A 476 -10.18 1.37 15.91
CA ARG A 476 -11.42 0.58 15.91
C ARG A 476 -12.60 1.47 15.56
N GLY A 477 -13.07 1.36 14.31
CA GLY A 477 -14.14 2.21 13.80
C GLY A 477 -13.73 3.69 13.87
N VAL A 478 -14.42 4.46 14.70
CA VAL A 478 -14.14 5.90 14.92
C VAL A 478 -13.18 6.17 16.08
N SER A 479 -12.91 5.18 16.94
CA SER A 479 -12.02 5.33 18.09
C SER A 479 -10.60 4.97 17.67
N SER A 480 -9.64 5.80 18.04
CA SER A 480 -8.22 5.50 17.89
C SER A 480 -7.49 5.70 19.22
N LEU A 481 -6.50 4.85 19.44
CA LEU A 481 -5.53 4.97 20.51
C LEU A 481 -4.19 5.24 19.86
N ARG A 482 -3.49 6.26 20.35
CA ARG A 482 -2.23 6.73 19.76
C ARG A 482 -1.19 6.88 20.86
N LEU A 483 -0.01 6.33 20.64
CA LEU A 483 1.18 6.60 21.44
C LEU A 483 2.25 7.20 20.54
N LYS A 484 2.73 8.38 20.92
CA LYS A 484 3.91 8.99 20.35
C LYS A 484 5.01 9.02 21.42
N SER A 485 6.11 8.31 21.18
CA SER A 485 7.24 8.25 22.12
C SER A 485 8.57 8.09 21.37
N LEU A 486 9.67 7.96 22.11
CA LEU A 486 11.02 7.77 21.59
C LEU A 486 11.43 6.30 21.76
N THR A 487 12.07 5.75 20.75
CA THR A 487 12.64 4.39 20.82
C THR A 487 13.80 4.33 21.79
N GLU A 488 13.87 3.23 22.55
CA GLU A 488 15.08 2.80 23.25
C GLU A 488 15.82 1.76 22.41
N CYS A 489 17.15 1.82 22.44
CA CYS A 489 18.02 0.92 21.68
C CYS A 489 18.53 -0.20 22.59
N PHE A 490 18.41 -1.44 22.10
CA PHE A 490 18.94 -2.63 22.78
C PHE A 490 19.80 -3.46 21.82
N PRO A 491 20.88 -4.12 22.27
CA PRO A 491 21.82 -4.87 21.41
C PRO A 491 21.26 -6.22 20.90
N GLY A 492 19.93 -6.38 20.88
CA GLY A 492 19.23 -7.59 20.47
C GLY A 492 17.79 -7.62 20.97
N ARG A 493 17.19 -8.81 20.98
CA ARG A 493 15.84 -9.01 21.55
C ARG A 493 15.91 -8.96 23.08
N VAL A 494 15.05 -8.15 23.69
CA VAL A 494 14.79 -8.17 25.13
C VAL A 494 13.65 -9.14 25.42
N GLU A 495 13.84 -10.08 26.36
CA GLU A 495 12.76 -10.94 26.84
C GLU A 495 11.90 -10.19 27.87
N GLY A 496 10.60 -10.07 27.59
CA GLY A 496 9.66 -9.30 28.41
C GLY A 496 9.41 -7.88 27.88
N LEU A 497 8.55 -7.13 28.57
CA LEU A 497 8.32 -5.71 28.28
C LEU A 497 9.36 -4.89 29.06
N PRO A 498 10.29 -4.19 28.40
CA PRO A 498 11.20 -3.27 29.09
C PRO A 498 10.40 -2.14 29.77
N PRO A 499 10.98 -1.44 30.79
CA PRO A 499 10.29 -0.40 31.57
C PRO A 499 10.17 0.92 30.79
N VAL A 500 9.41 0.91 29.70
CA VAL A 500 9.29 1.98 28.71
C VAL A 500 7.84 2.30 28.42
N ASP A 501 7.59 3.47 27.84
CA ASP A 501 6.26 3.88 27.42
C ASP A 501 5.67 2.87 26.42
N PHE A 502 4.54 2.27 26.78
CA PHE A 502 3.83 1.32 25.93
C PHE A 502 2.40 1.77 25.67
N LEU A 503 1.84 1.35 24.54
CA LEU A 503 0.44 1.58 24.22
C LEU A 503 -0.39 0.40 24.71
N LEU A 504 -1.24 0.61 25.70
CA LEU A 504 -2.22 -0.40 26.14
C LEU A 504 -3.47 -0.33 25.24
N ILE A 505 -3.69 -1.38 24.47
CA ILE A 505 -4.78 -1.53 23.52
C ILE A 505 -5.80 -2.53 24.08
N PRO A 506 -6.99 -2.10 24.50
CA PRO A 506 -8.00 -2.99 25.05
C PRO A 506 -8.39 -4.11 24.07
N PHE A 507 -8.66 -5.33 24.55
CA PHE A 507 -9.06 -6.48 23.71
C PHE A 507 -10.15 -6.18 22.67
N PRO A 508 -11.15 -5.31 22.95
CA PRO A 508 -12.16 -4.99 21.96
C PRO A 508 -11.66 -4.27 20.69
N PHE A 509 -10.39 -3.83 20.63
CA PHE A 509 -9.71 -3.28 19.44
C PHE A 509 -9.14 -4.35 18.50
N LEU A 510 -9.17 -5.62 18.89
CA LEU A 510 -8.77 -6.72 18.01
C LEU A 510 -9.75 -6.88 16.85
N GLY A 511 -9.22 -7.20 15.67
CA GLY A 511 -10.01 -7.52 14.50
C GLY A 511 -10.86 -8.79 14.70
N PRO A 512 -11.82 -9.07 13.82
CA PRO A 512 -12.68 -10.25 13.90
C PRO A 512 -11.91 -11.58 13.93
N SER A 513 -10.69 -11.59 13.37
CA SER A 513 -9.75 -12.72 13.36
C SER A 513 -8.83 -12.79 14.58
N GLY A 514 -8.96 -11.88 15.55
CA GLY A 514 -8.09 -11.78 16.72
C GLY A 514 -6.74 -11.11 16.45
N GLN A 515 -6.51 -10.60 15.23
CA GLN A 515 -5.31 -9.84 14.89
C GLN A 515 -5.35 -8.42 15.42
N LEU A 516 -4.17 -7.86 15.70
CA LEU A 516 -3.99 -6.48 16.14
C LEU A 516 -3.48 -5.63 14.98
N ASP A 517 -4.35 -4.81 14.41
CA ASP A 517 -4.02 -3.92 13.30
C ASP A 517 -3.50 -2.57 13.82
N LEU A 518 -2.32 -2.18 13.37
CA LEU A 518 -1.57 -1.02 13.84
C LEU A 518 -1.07 -0.19 12.66
N GLU A 519 -1.02 1.12 12.84
CA GLU A 519 -0.27 2.04 11.98
C GLU A 519 0.94 2.53 12.74
N VAL A 520 2.14 2.29 12.21
CA VAL A 520 3.42 2.64 12.81
C VAL A 520 4.13 3.64 11.92
N CYS A 521 4.50 4.80 12.45
CA CYS A 521 5.32 5.80 11.76
C CYS A 521 6.57 6.05 12.59
N ILE A 522 7.75 5.92 11.97
CA ILE A 522 9.05 6.19 12.61
C ILE A 522 9.70 7.34 11.84
N TRP A 523 10.21 8.34 12.56
CA TRP A 523 10.88 9.52 11.98
C TRP A 523 12.40 9.37 12.03
N SER A 524 13.10 9.91 11.03
CA SER A 524 14.56 9.92 11.00
C SER A 524 15.14 10.91 12.03
N SER A 525 16.29 10.58 12.63
CA SER A 525 16.96 11.43 13.63
C SER A 525 17.38 12.81 13.09
N THR A 526 17.60 12.93 11.78
CA THR A 526 18.00 14.17 11.09
C THR A 526 16.95 15.28 11.07
N GLU A 527 15.68 14.98 11.37
CA GLU A 527 14.58 15.97 11.33
C GLU A 527 14.10 16.44 12.72
N LEU A 528 14.59 15.81 13.80
CA LEU A 528 14.15 16.08 15.18
C LEU A 528 14.67 17.40 15.77
N GLY A 529 15.55 18.12 15.07
CA GLY A 529 16.17 19.36 15.54
C GLY A 529 15.28 20.62 15.52
N ALA A 530 14.00 20.53 15.17
CA ALA A 530 13.14 21.70 15.00
C ALA A 530 11.99 21.85 16.01
N ASP A 531 11.56 20.80 16.72
CA ASP A 531 10.30 20.84 17.48
C ASP A 531 10.35 20.25 18.91
N CYS A 532 11.53 20.15 19.53
CA CYS A 532 11.66 19.78 20.95
C CYS A 532 12.68 20.66 21.68
N THR A 533 12.26 21.89 22.02
CA THR A 533 12.73 22.68 23.17
C THR A 533 11.56 23.36 23.84
#